data_AF-A0A973JWA7-F1
#
_entry.id   AF-A0A973JWA7-F1
#
_cell.length_a   1.000
_cell.length_b   1.000
_cell.length_c   1.000
_cell.angle_alpha   90.00
_cell.angle_beta   90.00
_cell.angle_gamma   90.00
#
_symmetry.space_group_name_H-M   'P 1'
#
loop_
_entity.id
_entity.type
_entity.pdbx_description
1 polymer ?
#
loop_
_entity_poly.entity_id
_entity_poly.type
_entity_poly.pdbx_seq_one_letter_code
_entity_poly.pdbx_strand_id
1 'polypeptide(L)' 'WVEQDWSSLGADGFGLSDTRDAARRHFGVDAESIVVAALAQLARRGEVKATAVKEAREKYGL' A
#
# COMPACT_ATOMS: atom_id res chain seq x y z
N TRP A 1 16.69 15.45 1.41
CA TRP A 1 15.45 15.43 2.20
C TRP A 1 14.27 15.59 1.26
N VAL A 2 13.13 14.98 1.58
CA VAL A 2 11.89 15.12 0.80
C VAL A 2 11.01 16.15 1.53
N GLU A 3 10.57 17.18 0.82
CA GLU A 3 9.81 18.31 1.42
C GLU A 3 8.29 18.07 1.41
N GLN A 4 7.81 17.18 0.54
CA GLN A 4 6.40 16.82 0.39
C GLN A 4 6.01 15.68 1.35
N ASP A 5 4.70 15.44 1.46
CA ASP A 5 4.15 14.27 2.17
C ASP A 5 4.80 12.98 1.66
N TRP A 6 5.31 12.18 2.59
CA TRP A 6 6.05 10.97 2.29
C TRP A 6 5.50 9.78 3.07
N SER A 7 5.44 8.63 2.40
CA SER A 7 5.26 7.32 3.04
C SER A 7 6.05 6.27 2.29
N SER A 8 6.55 5.28 3.03
CA SER A 8 7.27 4.13 2.49
C SER A 8 6.51 2.84 2.80
N LEU A 9 6.59 1.89 1.86
CA LEU A 9 6.29 0.48 2.09
C LEU A 9 7.63 -0.27 2.08
N GLY A 10 7.78 -1.24 2.97
CA GLY A 10 9.03 -1.95 3.19
C GLY A 10 8.81 -3.44 3.37
N ALA A 11 9.85 -4.22 3.09
CA ALA A 11 9.87 -5.66 3.34
C ALA A 11 10.54 -5.94 4.70
N ASP A 12 10.04 -5.29 5.74
CA ASP A 12 10.52 -5.48 7.10
C ASP A 12 10.18 -6.90 7.60
N GLY A 13 11.14 -7.55 8.25
CA GLY A 13 11.02 -8.91 8.76
C GLY A 13 11.96 -9.92 8.10
N PHE A 14 11.81 -11.19 8.44
CA PHE A 14 12.60 -12.28 7.85
C PHE A 14 12.07 -12.66 6.47
N GLY A 15 12.98 -13.10 5.59
CA GLY A 15 12.62 -13.60 4.27
C GLY A 15 11.84 -14.91 4.31
N LEU A 16 11.14 -15.21 3.20
CA LEU A 16 10.50 -16.48 2.93
C LEU A 16 10.88 -17.01 1.54
N SER A 17 10.80 -18.33 1.36
CA SER A 17 10.99 -18.98 0.07
C SER A 17 9.65 -19.16 -0.65
N ASP A 18 9.36 -18.27 -1.59
CA ASP A 18 8.18 -18.32 -2.45
C ASP A 18 8.48 -17.61 -3.78
N THR A 19 7.51 -17.56 -4.68
CA THR A 19 7.53 -16.72 -5.88
C THR A 19 7.64 -15.23 -5.51
N ARG A 20 8.17 -14.42 -6.43
CA ARG A 20 8.31 -12.97 -6.20
C ARG A 20 6.98 -12.28 -5.94
N ASP A 21 5.93 -12.70 -6.63
CA ASP A 21 4.61 -12.06 -6.50
C ASP A 21 3.98 -12.39 -5.15
N ALA A 22 4.06 -13.65 -4.70
CA ALA A 22 3.62 -14.05 -3.37
C ALA A 22 4.45 -13.36 -2.27
N ALA A 23 5.77 -13.25 -2.43
CA ALA A 23 6.62 -12.54 -1.48
C ALA A 23 6.27 -11.04 -1.39
N ARG A 24 6.05 -10.36 -2.51
CA ARG A 24 5.62 -8.94 -2.52
C ARG A 24 4.28 -8.75 -1.84
N ARG A 25 3.32 -9.64 -2.09
CA ARG A 25 2.02 -9.65 -1.42
C ARG A 25 2.17 -9.83 0.09
N HIS A 26 3.01 -10.79 0.51
CA HIS A 26 3.27 -11.06 1.92
C HIS A 26 3.82 -9.83 2.64
N PHE A 27 4.79 -9.14 2.04
CA PHE A 27 5.38 -7.93 2.62
C PHE A 27 4.55 -6.66 2.41
N GLY A 28 3.43 -6.72 1.69
CA GLY A 28 2.62 -5.53 1.40
C GLY A 28 3.35 -4.48 0.54
N VAL A 29 4.20 -4.94 -0.39
CA VAL A 29 4.98 -4.10 -1.33
C VAL A 29 4.59 -4.37 -2.78
N ASP A 30 3.45 -5.00 -3.01
CA ASP A 30 2.84 -5.18 -4.32
C ASP A 30 2.11 -3.91 -4.81
N ALA A 31 1.66 -3.93 -6.06
CA ALA A 31 1.02 -2.78 -6.70
C ALA A 31 -0.28 -2.37 -5.97
N GLU A 32 -1.04 -3.36 -5.52
CA GLU A 32 -2.29 -3.21 -4.78
C GLU A 32 -2.05 -2.48 -3.46
N SER A 33 -1.00 -2.85 -2.71
CA SER A 33 -0.62 -2.16 -1.47
C SER A 33 -0.18 -0.72 -1.72
N ILE A 34 0.55 -0.47 -2.82
CA ILE A 34 0.94 0.89 -3.24
C ILE A 34 -0.30 1.74 -3.55
N VAL A 35 -1.28 1.20 -4.27
CA VAL A 35 -2.54 1.91 -4.58
C VAL A 35 -3.29 2.28 -3.31
N VAL A 36 -3.46 1.34 -2.38
CA VAL A 36 -4.13 1.60 -1.10
C VAL A 36 -3.39 2.67 -0.30
N ALA A 37 -2.06 2.61 -0.23
CA ALA A 37 -1.25 3.60 0.48
C ALA A 37 -1.37 4.99 -0.16
N ALA A 38 -1.35 5.08 -1.49
CA ALA A 38 -1.52 6.34 -2.22
C ALA A 38 -2.92 6.95 -2.00
N LEU A 39 -3.97 6.14 -2.08
CA LEU A 39 -5.34 6.59 -1.79
C LEU A 39 -5.49 7.04 -0.34
N ALA A 40 -4.84 6.37 0.61
CA ALA A 40 -4.84 6.79 2.00
C ALA A 40 -4.17 8.17 2.19
N GLN A 41 -3.07 8.45 1.49
CA GLN A 41 -2.45 9.78 1.51
C GLN A 41 -3.36 10.86 0.91
N LEU A 42 -4.00 10.57 -0.23
CA LEU A 42 -4.94 11.52 -0.86
C LEU A 42 -6.17 11.77 0.03
N ALA A 43 -6.68 10.72 0.70
CA ALA A 43 -7.82 10.85 1.60
C ALA A 43 -7.49 11.71 2.82
N ARG A 44 -6.28 11.56 3.38
CA ARG A 44 -5.78 12.43 4.47
C ARG A 44 -5.74 13.90 4.08
N ARG A 45 -5.42 14.19 2.82
CA ARG A 45 -5.43 15.56 2.25
C ARG A 45 -6.84 16.05 1.86
N GLY A 46 -7.86 15.20 1.97
CA GLY A 46 -9.23 15.52 1.55
C GLY A 46 -9.44 15.52 0.03
N GLU A 47 -8.46 15.05 -0.75
CA GLU A 47 -8.50 15.05 -2.22
C GLU A 47 -9.36 13.90 -2.78
N VAL A 48 -9.55 12.83 -2.00
CA VAL A 48 -10.47 11.72 -2.30
C VAL A 48 -11.31 11.35 -1.08
N LYS A 49 -12.45 10.70 -1.31
CA LYS A 49 -13.30 10.17 -0.24
C LYS A 49 -12.56 9.05 0.50
N ALA A 50 -12.66 9.03 1.83
CA ALA A 50 -12.10 7.95 2.66
C ALA A 50 -12.65 6.56 2.28
N THR A 51 -13.86 6.49 1.71
CA THR A 51 -14.45 5.23 1.22
C THR A 51 -13.64 4.59 0.09
N ALA A 52 -12.95 5.38 -0.73
CA ALA A 52 -12.12 4.86 -1.83
C ALA A 52 -10.99 3.95 -1.32
N VAL A 53 -10.44 4.25 -0.14
CA VAL A 53 -9.41 3.39 0.49
C VAL A 53 -10.02 2.05 0.89
N LYS A 54 -11.20 2.07 1.51
CA LYS A 54 -11.91 0.85 1.94
C LYS A 54 -12.28 -0.01 0.73
N GLU A 55 -12.88 0.59 -0.30
CA GLU A 55 -13.25 -0.09 -1.54
C GLU A 55 -12.04 -0.72 -2.24
N ALA A 56 -10.90 -0.02 -2.30
CA ALA A 56 -9.68 -0.56 -2.89
C ALA A 56 -9.14 -1.76 -2.09
N ARG A 57 -9.15 -1.69 -0.76
CA ARG A 57 -8.74 -2.80 0.11
C ARG A 57 -9.60 -4.04 -0.11
N GLU A 58 -10.92 -3.85 -0.11
CA GLU A 58 -11.89 -4.94 -0.36
C GLU A 58 -11.68 -5.55 -1.75
N LYS A 59 -11.53 -4.71 -2.79
CA LYS A 59 -11.30 -5.15 -4.17
C LYS A 59 -10.02 -5.98 -4.31
N TYR A 60 -8.95 -5.60 -3.62
CA TYR A 60 -7.65 -6.26 -3.73
C TYR A 60 -7.42 -7.36 -2.69
N GLY A 61 -8.38 -7.59 -1.79
CA GLY A 61 -8.30 -8.60 -0.73
C GLY A 61 -7.24 -8.29 0.34
N LEU A 62 -7.04 -7.01 0.66
CA LEU A 62 -6.04 -6.50 1.61
C LEU A 62 -6.62 -6.17 2.99
#